data_AF-A0A7S3HTJ8-F1
#
_entry.id   AF-A0A7S3HTJ8-F1
#
_cell.length_a   1.000
_cell.length_b   1.000
_cell.length_c   1.000
_cell.angle_alpha   90.00
_cell.angle_beta   90.00
_cell.angle_gamma   90.00
#
_symmetry.space_group_name_H-M   'P 1'
#
loop_
_entity.id
_entity.type
_entity.pdbx_description
1 polymer ?
#
loop_
_entity_poly.entity_id
_entity_poly.type
_entity_poly.pdbx_seq_one_letter_code
_entity_poly.pdbx_strand_id
1 'polypeptide(L)'
;FVDQKKGEVNELKQLLKNINVERDMKRKRDVIKKVIAYMTLGIDVSRLFTDMIMAIETKDVVIKKMVYLYLCTYANSQPDLAIMCINSLRRECENEDPTVRGLA
;
A
#
# COMPACT_ATOMS: atom_id res chain seq x y z
N PHE A 1 22.84 11.68 -4.82
CA PHE A 1 21.57 11.26 -5.44
C PHE A 1 20.95 10.01 -4.80
N VAL A 2 21.72 8.94 -4.52
CA VAL A 2 21.18 7.71 -3.90
C VAL A 2 20.77 7.91 -2.42
N ASP A 3 21.54 8.68 -1.64
CA ASP A 3 21.21 8.97 -0.24
C ASP A 3 19.94 9.82 -0.05
N GLN A 4 19.65 10.71 -1.00
CA GLN A 4 18.46 11.56 -0.96
C GLN A 4 17.18 10.72 -1.12
N LYS A 5 17.19 9.76 -2.07
CA LYS A 5 16.09 8.81 -2.29
C LYS A 5 15.84 7.92 -1.06
N LYS A 6 16.90 7.54 -0.35
CA LYS A 6 16.79 6.72 0.87
C LYS A 6 16.16 7.50 2.03
N GLY A 7 16.41 8.81 2.11
CA GLY A 7 15.74 9.72 3.04
C GLY A 7 14.24 9.85 2.75
N GLU A 8 13.86 10.03 1.49
CA GLU A 8 12.47 10.16 1.07
C GLU A 8 11.63 8.91 1.39
N VAL A 9 12.18 7.71 1.17
CA VAL A 9 11.49 6.45 1.51
C VAL A 9 11.30 6.30 3.02
N ASN A 10 12.27 6.73 3.83
CA ASN A 10 12.14 6.70 5.29
C ASN A 10 11.08 7.71 5.78
N GLU A 11 11.01 8.89 5.18
CA GLU A 11 9.95 9.88 5.46
C GLU A 11 8.58 9.29 5.13
N LEU A 12 8.42 8.67 3.96
CA LEU A 12 7.18 7.99 3.59
C LEU A 12 6.79 6.89 4.56
N LYS A 13 7.76 6.15 5.09
CA LYS A 13 7.51 5.13 6.11
C LYS A 13 6.94 5.75 7.38
N GLN A 14 7.49 6.87 7.84
CA GLN A 14 6.97 7.59 9.00
C GLN A 14 5.57 8.12 8.72
N LEU A 15 5.35 8.70 7.54
CA LEU A 15 4.03 9.18 7.13
C LEU A 15 3.02 8.04 7.14
N LEU A 16 3.27 6.92 6.46
CA LEU A 16 2.36 5.75 6.41
C LEU A 16 2.00 5.22 7.81
N LYS A 17 2.96 5.19 8.73
CA LYS A 17 2.69 4.81 10.14
C LYS A 17 1.75 5.80 10.83
N ASN A 18 1.95 7.09 10.64
CA ASN A 18 1.15 8.13 11.28
C ASN A 18 -0.28 8.22 10.74
N ILE A 19 -0.50 8.05 9.42
CA ILE A 19 -1.85 8.09 8.83
C ILE A 19 -2.72 6.90 9.22
N ASN A 20 -2.13 5.76 9.59
CA ASN A 20 -2.91 4.68 10.20
C ASN A 20 -3.50 5.07 11.56
N VAL A 21 -2.96 6.11 12.22
CA VAL A 21 -3.44 6.64 13.50
C VAL A 21 -4.43 7.80 13.30
N GLU A 22 -4.16 8.71 12.36
CA GLU A 22 -4.89 9.99 12.23
C GLU A 22 -6.29 9.90 11.59
N ARG A 23 -6.72 8.75 11.05
CA ARG A 23 -8.02 8.52 10.36
C ARG A 23 -8.36 9.49 9.20
N ASP A 24 -7.46 10.39 8.82
CA ASP A 24 -7.64 11.29 7.68
C ASP A 24 -7.45 10.56 6.35
N MET A 25 -8.58 10.28 5.70
CA MET A 25 -8.65 9.56 4.43
C MET A 25 -8.04 10.33 3.25
N LYS A 26 -8.13 11.67 3.26
CA LYS A 26 -7.55 12.50 2.20
C LYS A 26 -6.03 12.47 2.30
N ARG A 27 -5.50 12.63 3.51
CA ARG A 27 -4.06 12.52 3.77
C ARG A 27 -3.54 11.13 3.43
N LYS A 28 -4.29 10.07 3.77
CA LYS A 28 -3.93 8.68 3.44
C LYS A 28 -3.83 8.47 1.91
N ARG A 29 -4.79 8.99 1.14
CA ARG A 29 -4.73 8.96 -0.33
C ARG A 29 -3.47 9.66 -0.87
N ASP A 30 -3.14 10.84 -0.35
CA ASP A 30 -2.02 11.62 -0.88
C ASP A 30 -0.66 10.97 -0.60
N VAL A 31 -0.48 10.35 0.57
CA VAL A 31 0.74 9.59 0.88
C VAL A 31 0.84 8.35 -0.01
N ILE A 32 -0.24 7.60 -0.19
CA ILE A 32 -0.23 6.40 -1.05
C ILE A 32 0.06 6.78 -2.51
N LYS A 33 -0.49 7.88 -3.01
CA LYS A 33 -0.13 8.40 -4.34
C LYS A 33 1.36 8.70 -4.47
N LYS A 34 2.00 9.27 -3.43
CA LYS A 34 3.46 9.49 -3.43
C LYS A 34 4.23 8.16 -3.50
N VAL A 35 3.78 7.12 -2.78
CA VAL A 35 4.38 5.78 -2.88
C VAL A 35 4.31 5.25 -4.31
N ILE A 36 3.15 5.34 -4.95
CA ILE A 36 2.97 4.91 -6.35
C ILE A 36 3.85 5.73 -7.30
N ALA A 37 3.94 7.06 -7.10
CA ALA A 37 4.81 7.90 -7.91
C ALA A 37 6.28 7.47 -7.84
N TYR A 38 6.80 7.21 -6.64
CA TYR A 38 8.18 6.72 -6.48
C TYR A 38 8.39 5.32 -7.05
N MET A 39 7.39 4.42 -6.93
CA MET A 39 7.41 3.11 -7.58
C MET A 39 7.52 3.25 -9.11
N THR A 40 6.73 4.14 -9.72
CA THR A 40 6.78 4.42 -11.17
C THR A 40 8.10 5.07 -11.61
N LEU A 41 8.76 5.82 -10.72
CA LEU A 41 10.11 6.38 -10.94
C LEU A 41 11.23 5.35 -10.74
N GLY A 42 10.91 4.08 -10.48
CA GLY A 42 11.87 3.00 -10.27
C GLY A 42 12.62 3.10 -8.94
N ILE A 43 12.10 3.83 -7.95
CA ILE A 43 12.65 3.84 -6.60
C ILE A 43 12.16 2.61 -5.85
N ASP A 44 13.08 1.89 -5.23
CA ASP A 44 12.72 0.75 -4.40
C ASP A 44 11.97 1.18 -3.13
N VAL A 45 10.65 1.00 -3.16
CA VAL A 45 9.73 1.24 -2.04
C VAL A 45 9.27 -0.07 -1.39
N SER A 46 9.96 -1.20 -1.61
CA SER A 46 9.66 -2.50 -0.98
C SER A 46 9.66 -2.43 0.55
N ARG A 47 10.44 -1.51 1.14
CA ARG A 47 10.52 -1.28 2.60
C ARG A 47 9.21 -0.77 3.24
N LEU A 48 8.27 -0.33 2.41
CA LEU A 48 6.96 0.18 2.81
C LEU A 48 5.86 -0.90 2.75
N PHE A 49 6.21 -2.13 2.38
CA PHE A 49 5.24 -3.18 2.08
C PHE A 49 4.27 -3.48 3.23
N THR A 50 4.79 -3.66 4.45
CA THR A 50 3.95 -3.90 5.64
C THR A 50 2.98 -2.75 5.89
N ASP A 51 3.46 -1.52 5.79
CA ASP A 51 2.65 -0.32 6.01
C ASP A 51 1.58 -0.16 4.90
N MET A 52 1.90 -0.56 3.67
CA MET A 52 0.99 -0.58 2.52
C MET A 52 -0.10 -1.67 2.63
N ILE A 53 0.22 -2.87 3.13
CA ILE A 53 -0.79 -3.90 3.42
C ILE A 53 -1.77 -3.38 4.46
N MET A 54 -1.28 -2.81 5.57
CA MET A 54 -2.17 -2.25 6.60
C MET A 54 -3.07 -1.14 6.05
N ALA A 55 -2.63 -0.45 4.99
CA ALA A 55 -3.43 0.58 4.35
C ALA A 55 -4.67 0.03 3.62
N ILE A 56 -4.72 -1.27 3.29
CA ILE A 56 -5.83 -1.94 2.58
C ILE A 56 -7.11 -2.03 3.42
N GLU A 57 -6.96 -2.05 4.74
CA GLU A 57 -8.07 -2.10 5.72
C GLU A 57 -8.76 -0.74 5.80
N THR A 58 -9.49 -0.40 4.74
CA THR A 58 -10.24 0.83 4.61
C THR A 58 -11.49 0.62 3.77
N LYS A 59 -12.50 1.48 3.91
CA LYS A 59 -13.71 1.45 3.06
C LYS A 59 -13.53 2.19 1.73
N ASP A 60 -12.39 2.87 1.56
CA ASP A 60 -12.13 3.65 0.38
C ASP A 60 -11.56 2.82 -0.76
N VAL A 61 -12.41 2.58 -1.75
CA VAL A 61 -12.10 1.80 -2.96
C VAL A 61 -10.89 2.38 -3.72
N VAL A 62 -10.71 3.70 -3.73
CA VAL A 62 -9.60 4.34 -4.44
C VAL A 62 -8.27 3.97 -3.78
N ILE A 63 -8.24 3.96 -2.45
CA ILE A 63 -7.07 3.51 -1.70
C ILE A 63 -6.80 2.02 -1.97
N LYS A 64 -7.81 1.16 -1.90
CA LYS A 64 -7.65 -0.28 -2.18
C LYS A 64 -7.05 -0.51 -3.57
N LYS A 65 -7.56 0.15 -4.61
CA LYS A 65 -7.03 0.05 -5.98
C LYS A 65 -5.55 0.44 -6.07
N MET A 66 -5.14 1.51 -5.40
CA MET A 66 -3.73 1.93 -5.37
C MET A 66 -2.85 0.90 -4.63
N VAL A 67 -3.33 0.37 -3.51
CA VAL A 67 -2.61 -0.68 -2.77
C VAL A 67 -2.51 -1.96 -3.61
N TYR A 68 -3.59 -2.40 -4.26
CA TYR A 68 -3.55 -3.57 -5.14
C TYR A 68 -2.60 -3.40 -6.32
N LEU A 69 -2.56 -2.22 -6.95
CA LEU A 69 -1.58 -1.91 -7.99
C LEU A 69 -0.14 -2.08 -7.49
N TYR A 70 0.15 -1.56 -6.29
CA TYR A 70 1.46 -1.73 -5.65
C TYR A 70 1.77 -3.21 -5.40
N LEU A 71 0.83 -3.96 -4.81
CA LEU A 71 1.02 -5.38 -4.49
C LEU A 71 1.26 -6.22 -5.76
N CYS A 72 0.47 -6.02 -6.82
CA CYS A 72 0.66 -6.75 -8.09
C CYS A 72 2.03 -6.46 -8.73
N THR A 73 2.53 -5.23 -8.61
CA THR A 73 3.85 -4.86 -9.13
C THR A 73 4.97 -5.59 -8.39
N TYR A 74 4.85 -5.73 -7.07
CA TYR A 74 5.87 -6.39 -6.24
C TYR A 74 5.71 -7.91 -6.13
N ALA A 75 4.51 -8.46 -6.36
CA ALA A 75 4.23 -9.90 -6.24
C ALA A 75 5.08 -10.75 -7.19
N ASN A 76 5.35 -10.28 -8.41
CA ASN A 76 6.18 -10.98 -9.38
C ASN A 76 7.67 -10.98 -8.99
N SER A 77 8.14 -9.89 -8.37
CA SER A 77 9.56 -9.71 -8.03
C SER A 77 9.90 -10.28 -6.64
N GLN A 78 8.93 -10.37 -5.74
CA GLN A 78 9.11 -10.76 -4.34
C GLN A 78 7.96 -11.69 -3.88
N PRO A 79 8.06 -13.00 -4.14
CA PRO A 79 7.00 -13.96 -3.81
C PRO A 79 6.75 -14.07 -2.30
N ASP A 80 7.79 -13.92 -1.46
CA ASP A 80 7.65 -13.93 0.01
C ASP A 80 6.73 -12.81 0.52
N LEU A 81 6.78 -11.66 -0.16
CA LEU A 81 5.90 -10.54 0.14
C LEU A 81 4.46 -10.85 -0.26
N ALA A 82 4.25 -11.51 -1.40
CA ALA A 82 2.92 -11.91 -1.86
C ALA A 82 2.20 -12.84 -0.87
N ILE A 83 2.94 -13.75 -0.22
CA ILE A 83 2.39 -14.67 0.80
C ILE A 83 1.74 -13.90 1.95
N MET A 84 2.32 -12.79 2.38
CA MET A 84 1.76 -11.97 3.46
C MET A 84 0.41 -11.33 3.08
N CYS A 85 0.21 -11.01 1.79
CA CYS A 85 -1.05 -10.44 1.31
C CYS A 85 -2.21 -11.44 1.26
N ILE A 86 -1.92 -12.74 1.11
CA ILE A 86 -2.94 -13.78 0.95
C ILE A 86 -3.95 -13.75 2.11
N ASN A 87 -3.45 -13.56 3.34
CA ASN A 87 -4.32 -13.51 4.51
C ASN A 87 -5.24 -12.28 4.52
N SER A 88 -4.77 -11.13 4.04
CA SER A 88 -5.57 -9.92 3.92
C SER A 88 -6.59 -10.03 2.77
N LEU A 89 -6.15 -10.56 1.62
CA LEU A 89 -7.03 -10.84 0.48
C LEU A 89 -8.17 -11.80 0.84
N ARG A 90 -7.87 -12.87 1.57
CA ARG A 90 -8.90 -13.81 2.03
C ARG A 90 -9.98 -13.13 2.87
N ARG A 91 -9.59 -12.25 3.80
CA ARG A 91 -10.55 -11.47 4.61
C ARG A 91 -11.38 -10.50 3.76
N GLU A 92 -10.82 -9.97 2.69
CA GLU A 92 -11.53 -9.09 1.76
C GLU A 92 -12.56 -9.87 0.92
N CYS A 93 -12.26 -11.12 0.53
CA CYS A 93 -13.21 -12.01 -0.14
C CYS A 93 -14.39 -12.41 0.78
N GLU A 94 -14.15 -12.47 2.09
CA GLU A 94 -15.17 -12.75 3.11
C GLU A 94 -16.00 -11.51 3.49
N ASN A 95 -15.73 -10.34 2.90
CA ASN A 95 -16.42 -9.11 3.25
C ASN A 95 -17.90 -9.12 2.81
N GLU A 96 -18.79 -8.59 3.64
CA GLU A 96 -20.22 -8.48 3.34
C GLU A 96 -20.49 -7.56 2.14
N ASP A 97 -19.66 -6.53 1.92
CA ASP A 97 -19.78 -5.58 0.83
C ASP A 97 -19.40 -6.22 -0.53
N PRO A 98 -20.37 -6.37 -1.47
CA PRO A 98 -20.12 -6.98 -2.78
C PRO A 98 -19.11 -6.19 -3.63
N THR A 99 -18.98 -4.88 -3.40
CA THR A 99 -18.02 -4.03 -4.12
C THR A 99 -16.59 -4.36 -3.71
N VAL A 100 -16.38 -4.62 -2.42
CA VAL A 100 -15.07 -5.02 -1.88
C VAL A 100 -14.70 -6.43 -2.36
N ARG A 101 -15.66 -7.36 -2.35
CA ARG A 101 -15.46 -8.71 -2.91
C ARG A 101 -15.09 -8.70 -4.38
N GLY A 102 -15.72 -7.86 -5.20
CA GLY A 102 -15.41 -7.77 -6.63
C GLY A 102 -14.06 -7.14 -6.97
N LEU A 103 -13.36 -6.57 -5.97
CA LEU A 103 -12.05 -5.94 -6.14
C LEU A 103 -10.87 -6.83 -5.72
N ALA A 104 -11.13 -7.83 -4.87
CA ALA A 104 -10.14 -8.81 -4.42
C ALA A 104 -10.01 -9.95 -5.45
#